data_AF-A0A078JWD8-F1
#
_entry.id   AF-A0A078JWD8-F1
#
_cell.length_a   1.000
_cell.length_b   1.000
_cell.length_c   1.000
_cell.angle_alpha   90.00
_cell.angle_beta   90.00
_cell.angle_gamma   90.00
#
_symmetry.space_group_name_H-M   'P 1'
#
loop_
_entity.id
_entity.type
_entity.pdbx_description
1 polymer ?
#
loop_
_entity_poly.entity_id
_entity_poly.type
_entity_poly.pdbx_seq_one_letter_code
_entity_poly.pdbx_strand_id
1 'polypeptide(L)'
;MICLFERYAGDVSWRHSEILIPSADIRESRPKVTLVARMATSVGNYDYTFDWEFQTDGLIRVTVAASGMLMVKGTPYENVDDLGDKEDDSGPLISENVIGVVHDHFITFHLDMDIDGPMNNSFDKVHPEKQRVPTGKSPRKSYLKVKKYVAKTEKDAQV
;
A
#
# COMPACT_ATOMS: atom_id res chain seq x y z
N MET A 1 -9.16 3.33 21.57
CA MET A 1 -9.35 4.80 21.49
C MET A 1 -9.15 5.20 20.02
N ILE A 2 -9.97 6.08 19.47
CA ILE A 2 -9.88 6.56 18.08
C ILE A 2 -9.69 8.07 18.12
N CYS A 3 -8.80 8.61 17.31
CA CYS A 3 -8.73 10.04 17.04
C CYS A 3 -9.10 10.35 15.59
N LEU A 4 -9.65 11.55 15.39
CA LEU A 4 -10.06 12.08 14.10
C LEU A 4 -9.35 13.41 13.88
N PHE A 5 -8.72 13.60 12.73
CA PHE A 5 -8.06 14.86 12.38
C PHE A 5 -7.99 15.08 10.87
N GLU A 6 -8.01 16.34 10.46
CA GLU A 6 -7.66 16.72 9.09
C GLU A 6 -6.14 16.75 8.94
N ARG A 7 -5.65 16.24 7.82
CA ARG A 7 -4.22 16.23 7.48
C ARG A 7 -3.94 17.20 6.34
N TYR A 8 -3.02 18.12 6.61
CA TYR A 8 -2.46 19.08 5.66
C TYR A 8 -1.00 18.72 5.38
N ALA A 9 -0.76 17.66 4.61
CA ALA A 9 0.58 17.12 4.38
C ALA A 9 1.41 17.89 3.33
N GLY A 10 0.85 18.96 2.76
CA GLY A 10 1.47 19.68 1.63
C GLY A 10 1.27 18.98 0.28
N ASP A 11 0.51 17.87 0.25
CA ASP A 11 0.17 17.15 -0.96
C ASP A 11 -0.69 18.03 -1.89
N VAL A 12 -0.46 17.88 -3.20
CA VAL A 12 -1.28 18.53 -4.24
C VAL A 12 -2.45 17.60 -4.57
N SER A 13 -3.68 18.12 -4.49
CA SER A 13 -4.87 17.40 -4.95
C SER A 13 -4.85 17.26 -6.47
N TRP A 14 -4.70 18.39 -7.16
CA TRP A 14 -4.45 18.44 -8.60
C TRP A 14 -3.81 19.78 -8.97
N ARG A 15 -3.13 19.81 -10.11
CA ARG A 15 -2.55 21.02 -10.67
C ARG A 15 -2.52 20.98 -12.20
N HIS A 16 -2.55 22.15 -12.82
CA HIS A 16 -2.32 22.30 -14.25
C HIS A 16 -1.56 23.59 -14.55
N SER A 17 -0.79 23.58 -15.63
CA SER A 17 -0.13 24.76 -16.17
C SER A 17 -0.20 24.67 -17.68
N GLU A 18 -0.94 25.59 -18.29
CA GLU A 18 -1.10 25.66 -19.73
C GLU A 18 -0.02 26.59 -20.30
N ILE A 19 0.65 26.12 -21.36
CA ILE A 19 1.78 26.82 -22.00
C ILE A 19 1.58 27.01 -23.50
N LEU A 20 0.59 26.36 -24.09
CA LEU A 20 0.35 26.32 -25.53
C LEU A 20 -0.64 27.39 -25.98
N ILE A 21 -1.36 28.04 -25.06
CA ILE A 21 -2.24 29.19 -25.37
C ILE A 21 -1.39 30.47 -25.37
N PRO A 22 -1.15 31.08 -26.53
CA PRO A 22 -0.32 32.28 -26.59
C PRO A 22 -0.92 33.40 -25.75
N SER A 23 -0.06 34.12 -25.02
CA SER A 23 -0.42 35.29 -24.21
C SER A 23 -1.41 35.03 -23.06
N ALA A 24 -1.65 33.76 -22.68
CA ALA A 24 -2.44 33.41 -21.51
C ALA A 24 -1.52 32.90 -20.38
N ASP A 25 -1.66 33.46 -19.17
CA ASP A 25 -1.02 32.93 -17.95
C ASP A 25 -2.03 32.10 -17.16
N ILE A 26 -2.11 30.81 -17.47
CA ILE A 26 -3.06 29.88 -16.84
C ILE A 26 -2.28 28.86 -16.03
N ARG A 27 -2.33 29.04 -14.70
CA ARG A 27 -1.74 28.12 -13.73
C ARG A 27 -2.70 27.95 -12.58
N GLU A 28 -2.93 26.70 -12.20
CA GLU A 28 -3.84 26.36 -11.11
C GLU A 28 -3.29 25.19 -10.33
N SER A 29 -3.38 25.26 -8.99
CA SER A 29 -2.99 24.18 -8.09
C SER A 29 -3.89 24.19 -6.88
N ARG A 30 -4.38 23.01 -6.49
CA ARG A 30 -5.23 22.84 -5.31
C ARG A 30 -4.53 21.97 -4.27
N PRO A 31 -4.47 22.39 -3.00
CA PRO A 31 -3.92 21.57 -1.94
C PRO A 31 -4.86 20.40 -1.63
N LYS A 32 -4.30 19.28 -1.18
CA LYS A 32 -5.04 18.13 -0.69
C LYS A 32 -5.22 18.24 0.82
N VAL A 33 -6.46 18.07 1.27
CA VAL A 33 -6.83 17.93 2.68
C VAL A 33 -7.54 16.59 2.80
N THR A 34 -7.15 15.79 3.79
CA THR A 34 -7.70 14.45 3.99
C THR A 34 -8.14 14.28 5.43
N LEU A 35 -9.17 13.48 5.66
CA LEU A 35 -9.65 13.15 7.00
C LEU A 35 -9.05 11.82 7.42
N VAL A 36 -8.37 11.77 8.57
CA VAL A 36 -7.76 10.55 9.10
C VAL A 36 -8.51 10.11 10.35
N ALA A 37 -9.00 8.87 10.35
CA ALA A 37 -9.42 8.15 11.54
C ALA A 37 -8.32 7.16 11.94
N ARG A 38 -7.67 7.45 13.06
CA ARG A 38 -6.53 6.67 13.56
C ARG A 38 -6.89 5.92 14.82
N MET A 39 -6.52 4.64 14.88
CA MET A 39 -6.42 3.90 16.14
C MET A 39 -4.99 3.38 16.32
N ALA A 40 -4.54 3.33 17.56
CA ALA A 40 -3.33 2.63 17.94
C ALA A 40 -3.71 1.52 18.93
N THR A 41 -3.06 0.36 18.77
CA THR A 41 -3.24 -0.80 19.66
C THR A 41 -1.90 -1.44 19.96
N SER A 42 -1.72 -1.84 21.20
CA SER A 42 -0.51 -2.52 21.67
C SER A 42 -0.87 -3.97 22.01
N VAL A 43 -0.12 -4.93 21.48
CA VAL A 43 -0.28 -6.36 21.78
C VAL A 43 1.08 -6.89 22.20
N GLY A 44 1.23 -7.09 23.52
CA GLY A 44 2.50 -7.49 24.09
C GLY A 44 3.60 -6.45 23.80
N ASN A 45 4.58 -6.84 23.01
CA ASN A 45 5.75 -6.01 22.68
C ASN A 45 5.57 -5.11 21.46
N TYR A 46 4.54 -5.32 20.62
CA TYR A 46 4.33 -4.54 19.40
C TYR A 46 3.20 -3.53 19.51
N ASP A 47 3.39 -2.39 18.85
CA ASP A 47 2.41 -1.33 18.68
C ASP A 47 2.02 -1.22 17.20
N TYR A 48 0.72 -1.26 16.91
CA TYR A 48 0.18 -1.08 15.57
C TYR A 48 -0.69 0.16 15.50
N THR A 49 -0.39 1.04 14.55
CA THR A 49 -1.20 2.21 14.23
C THR A 49 -1.92 1.97 12.92
N PHE A 50 -3.25 2.01 12.94
CA PHE A 50 -4.11 1.88 11.77
C PHE A 50 -4.71 3.22 11.42
N ASP A 51 -4.45 3.68 10.20
CA ASP A 51 -5.03 4.91 9.64
C ASP A 51 -6.03 4.56 8.54
N TRP A 52 -7.27 4.99 8.72
CA TRP A 52 -8.25 5.11 7.65
C TRP A 52 -8.28 6.56 7.18
N GLU A 53 -7.71 6.80 6.00
CA GLU A 53 -7.62 8.12 5.40
C GLU A 53 -8.64 8.27 4.27
N PHE A 54 -9.54 9.24 4.42
CA PHE A 54 -10.58 9.59 3.47
C PHE A 54 -10.18 10.85 2.70
N GLN A 55 -10.22 10.76 1.38
CA GLN A 55 -9.77 11.81 0.48
C GLN A 55 -10.94 12.42 -0.28
N THR A 56 -10.84 13.70 -0.62
CA THR A 56 -11.91 14.44 -1.31
C THR A 56 -12.12 14.00 -2.77
N ASP A 57 -11.18 13.23 -3.33
CA ASP A 57 -11.29 12.58 -4.64
C ASP A 57 -12.00 11.21 -4.58
N GLY A 58 -12.50 10.81 -3.41
CA GLY A 58 -13.21 9.55 -3.18
C GLY A 58 -12.31 8.37 -2.81
N LEU A 59 -10.99 8.57 -2.74
CA LEU A 59 -10.07 7.50 -2.35
C LEU A 59 -10.12 7.24 -0.83
N ILE A 60 -10.18 5.97 -0.46
CA ILE A 60 -9.97 5.49 0.91
C ILE A 60 -8.61 4.78 0.96
N ARG A 61 -7.70 5.28 1.79
CA ARG A 61 -6.38 4.68 2.00
C ARG A 61 -6.31 4.10 3.40
N VAL A 62 -5.95 2.83 3.49
CA VAL A 62 -5.64 2.17 4.77
C VAL A 62 -4.14 2.01 4.88
N THR A 63 -3.55 2.51 5.97
CA THR A 63 -2.13 2.34 6.28
C THR A 63 -1.99 1.70 7.65
N VAL A 64 -1.12 0.70 7.76
CA VAL A 64 -0.73 0.11 9.05
C VAL A 64 0.75 0.38 9.27
N ALA A 65 1.08 0.99 10.40
CA ALA A 65 2.46 1.18 10.84
C ALA A 65 2.72 0.31 12.07
N ALA A 66 3.84 -0.41 12.08
CA ALA A 66 4.30 -1.20 13.22
C ALA A 66 5.45 -0.46 13.94
N SER A 67 5.41 -0.47 15.27
CA SER A 67 6.44 0.05 16.16
C SER A 67 6.49 -0.82 17.43
N GLY A 68 7.10 -0.32 18.50
CA GLY A 68 7.24 -1.04 19.78
C GLY A 68 8.63 -1.66 19.94
N MET A 69 8.69 -2.81 20.60
CA MET A 69 9.91 -3.53 20.94
C MET A 69 9.98 -4.88 20.22
N LEU A 70 11.18 -5.29 19.82
CA LEU A 70 11.38 -6.61 19.21
C LEU A 70 11.15 -7.73 20.22
N MET A 71 10.56 -8.84 19.75
CA MET A 71 10.62 -10.10 20.47
C MET A 71 12.00 -10.70 20.25
N VAL A 72 12.74 -10.93 21.34
CA VAL A 72 14.15 -11.30 21.27
C VAL A 72 14.44 -12.64 21.93
N LYS A 73 15.51 -13.29 21.45
CA LYS A 73 16.09 -14.50 22.03
C LYS A 73 17.44 -14.15 22.64
N GLY A 74 17.65 -14.54 23.89
CA GLY A 74 18.95 -14.39 24.55
C GLY A 74 19.99 -15.35 23.98
N THR A 75 21.24 -14.90 23.85
CA THR A 75 22.37 -15.69 23.35
C THR A 75 23.67 -15.36 24.09
N PRO A 76 24.65 -16.26 24.21
CA PRO A 76 25.96 -15.91 24.76
C PRO A 76 26.83 -15.04 23.83
N TYR A 77 26.44 -14.79 22.58
CA TYR A 77 27.21 -13.99 21.63
C TYR A 77 27.20 -12.51 21.98
N GLU A 78 28.36 -11.86 22.02
CA GLU A 78 28.49 -10.42 22.28
C GLU A 78 28.62 -9.65 20.97
N ASN A 79 29.23 -10.24 19.94
CA ASN A 79 29.42 -9.60 18.64
C ASN A 79 29.25 -10.59 17.48
N VAL A 80 29.28 -10.08 16.25
CA VAL A 80 29.09 -10.89 15.04
C VAL A 80 30.23 -11.88 14.77
N ASP A 81 31.43 -11.65 15.32
CA ASP A 81 32.56 -12.57 15.18
C ASP A 81 32.35 -13.85 16.02
N ASP A 82 31.63 -13.75 17.15
CA ASP A 82 31.28 -14.90 18.00
C ASP A 82 30.36 -15.92 17.30
N LEU A 83 29.68 -15.48 16.24
CA LEU A 83 28.86 -16.35 15.38
C LEU A 83 29.75 -17.27 14.52
N GLY A 84 30.94 -16.81 14.13
CA GLY A 84 31.79 -17.52 13.16
C GLY A 84 31.04 -17.82 11.86
N ASP A 85 31.14 -19.06 11.36
CA ASP A 85 30.36 -19.54 10.21
C ASP A 85 28.95 -20.04 10.60
N LYS A 86 28.54 -19.89 11.86
CA LYS A 86 27.22 -20.34 12.33
C LYS A 86 26.22 -19.21 12.13
N GLU A 87 25.41 -19.33 11.10
CA GLU A 87 24.16 -18.57 11.02
C GLU A 87 23.22 -19.09 12.13
N ASP A 88 22.67 -18.20 12.97
CA ASP A 88 21.52 -18.58 13.79
C ASP A 88 20.28 -18.55 12.90
N ASP A 89 19.72 -19.73 12.62
CA ASP A 89 18.52 -19.91 11.79
C ASP A 89 17.31 -19.09 12.28
N SER A 90 17.32 -18.62 13.53
CA SER A 90 16.24 -17.84 14.12
C SER A 90 16.33 -16.33 13.90
N GLY A 91 17.49 -15.78 13.48
CA GLY A 91 17.60 -14.36 13.09
C GLY A 91 18.94 -13.69 13.41
N PRO A 92 19.11 -12.39 13.05
CA PRO A 92 20.37 -11.67 13.25
C PRO A 92 20.66 -11.32 14.71
N LEU A 93 21.95 -11.23 15.05
CA LEU A 93 22.41 -10.57 16.28
C LEU A 93 22.24 -9.05 16.13
N ILE A 94 21.39 -8.46 16.96
CA ILE A 94 21.04 -7.02 16.88
C ILE A 94 21.67 -6.19 18.00
N SER A 95 22.15 -6.86 19.05
CA SER A 95 22.88 -6.28 20.17
C SER A 95 23.64 -7.39 20.90
N GLU A 96 24.54 -7.02 21.82
CA GLU A 96 25.21 -7.97 22.72
C GLU A 96 24.17 -8.86 23.40
N ASN A 97 24.36 -10.17 23.28
CA ASN A 97 23.52 -11.21 23.84
C ASN A 97 22.07 -11.29 23.32
N VAL A 98 21.75 -10.58 22.22
CA VAL A 98 20.36 -10.42 21.75
C VAL A 98 20.21 -10.75 20.27
N ILE A 99 19.45 -11.80 19.98
CA ILE A 99 19.02 -12.18 18.63
C ILE A 99 17.61 -11.64 18.37
N GLY A 100 17.45 -10.91 17.26
CA GLY A 100 16.15 -10.47 16.76
C GLY A 100 15.50 -11.59 15.97
N VAL A 101 14.47 -12.24 16.53
CA VAL A 101 13.86 -13.41 15.88
C VAL A 101 13.10 -12.98 14.62
N VAL A 102 13.37 -13.61 13.48
CA VAL A 102 12.67 -13.34 12.22
C VAL A 102 11.24 -13.88 12.30
N HIS A 103 10.26 -13.05 11.93
CA HIS A 103 8.85 -13.39 11.92
C HIS A 103 8.09 -12.47 10.97
N ASP A 104 6.87 -12.86 10.61
CA ASP A 104 6.01 -12.13 9.69
C ASP A 104 4.85 -11.44 10.41
N HIS A 105 4.35 -10.37 9.78
CA HIS A 105 3.14 -9.67 10.19
C HIS A 105 2.13 -9.72 9.04
N PHE A 106 1.09 -10.53 9.19
CA PHE A 106 -0.02 -10.59 8.23
C PHE A 106 -1.23 -9.83 8.76
N ILE A 107 -1.68 -8.85 8.00
CA ILE A 107 -2.87 -8.05 8.31
C ILE A 107 -3.92 -8.34 7.24
N THR A 108 -5.13 -8.70 7.67
CA THR A 108 -6.28 -8.94 6.79
C THR A 108 -7.42 -8.02 7.17
N PHE A 109 -8.10 -7.47 6.17
CA PHE A 109 -9.27 -6.63 6.35
C PHE A 109 -10.51 -7.33 5.83
N HIS A 110 -11.62 -7.13 6.53
CA HIS A 110 -12.94 -7.42 5.99
C HIS A 110 -13.47 -6.13 5.33
N LEU A 111 -13.66 -6.17 4.01
CA LEU A 111 -14.14 -5.05 3.20
C LEU A 111 -15.45 -5.46 2.52
N ASP A 112 -16.57 -5.15 3.16
CA ASP A 112 -17.91 -5.35 2.61
C ASP A 112 -18.30 -4.12 1.79
N MET A 113 -18.18 -4.23 0.46
CA MET A 113 -18.28 -3.09 -0.45
C MET A 113 -19.62 -3.09 -1.18
N ASP A 114 -20.49 -2.13 -0.87
CA ASP A 114 -21.73 -1.86 -1.60
C ASP A 114 -21.53 -0.69 -2.58
N ILE A 115 -20.94 -0.96 -3.75
CA ILE A 115 -20.65 0.06 -4.75
C ILE A 115 -21.95 0.55 -5.42
N ASP A 116 -22.46 1.69 -4.97
CA ASP A 116 -23.76 2.26 -5.36
C ASP A 116 -24.96 1.33 -5.05
N GLY A 117 -24.81 0.58 -3.96
CA GLY A 117 -25.79 -0.40 -3.47
C GLY A 117 -25.31 -1.86 -3.59
N PRO A 118 -26.08 -2.79 -3.02
CA PRO A 118 -25.67 -4.21 -2.92
C PRO A 118 -25.96 -5.01 -4.19
N MET A 119 -26.83 -4.51 -5.06
CA MET A 119 -27.28 -5.24 -6.26
C MET A 119 -26.29 -5.05 -7.41
N ASN A 120 -26.01 -6.12 -8.16
CA ASN A 120 -25.16 -6.12 -9.35
C ASN A 120 -23.69 -5.73 -9.13
N ASN A 121 -23.17 -5.86 -7.90
CA ASN A 121 -21.73 -5.73 -7.67
C ASN A 121 -20.96 -6.96 -8.21
N SER A 122 -19.76 -6.75 -8.74
CA SER A 122 -18.92 -7.83 -9.29
C SER A 122 -17.43 -7.51 -9.13
N PHE A 123 -16.60 -8.56 -9.03
CA PHE A 123 -15.15 -8.41 -8.95
C PHE A 123 -14.51 -8.56 -10.32
N ASP A 124 -13.94 -7.45 -10.83
CA ASP A 124 -13.30 -7.37 -12.14
C ASP A 124 -11.76 -7.39 -12.01
N LYS A 125 -11.12 -8.42 -12.58
CA LYS A 125 -9.67 -8.43 -12.77
C LYS A 125 -9.32 -7.71 -14.07
N VAL A 126 -8.52 -6.65 -13.98
CA VAL A 126 -8.19 -5.75 -15.11
C VAL A 126 -6.71 -5.88 -15.46
N HIS A 127 -6.41 -6.42 -16.64
CA HIS A 127 -5.04 -6.67 -17.10
C HIS A 127 -4.66 -5.77 -18.28
N PRO A 128 -3.57 -4.98 -18.18
CA PRO A 128 -2.93 -4.36 -19.33
C PRO A 128 -2.18 -5.43 -20.15
N GLU A 129 -2.64 -5.70 -21.37
CA GLU A 129 -2.04 -6.71 -22.25
C GLU A 129 -1.45 -6.07 -23.51
N LYS A 130 -0.28 -6.57 -23.95
CA LYS A 130 0.36 -6.11 -25.18
C LYS A 130 -0.37 -6.70 -26.40
N GLN A 131 -0.97 -5.83 -27.21
CA GLN A 131 -1.58 -6.19 -28.48
C GLN A 131 -0.64 -5.87 -29.64
N ARG A 132 -0.32 -6.86 -30.48
CA ARG A 132 0.43 -6.61 -31.73
C ARG A 132 -0.48 -6.02 -32.79
N VAL A 133 0.06 -5.06 -33.54
CA VAL A 133 -0.60 -4.51 -34.72
C VAL A 133 -0.22 -5.36 -35.94
N PRO A 134 -1.17 -5.74 -36.82
CA PRO A 134 -0.85 -6.44 -38.05
C PRO A 134 0.14 -5.66 -38.91
N THR A 135 1.02 -6.39 -39.61
CA THR A 135 2.01 -5.81 -40.52
C THR A 135 1.34 -4.91 -41.56
N GLY A 136 1.91 -3.72 -41.77
CA GLY A 136 1.41 -2.74 -42.74
C GLY A 136 0.22 -1.88 -42.29
N LYS A 137 -0.35 -2.10 -41.10
CA LYS A 137 -1.49 -1.30 -40.59
C LYS A 137 -1.08 -0.09 -39.75
N SER A 138 0.12 -0.07 -39.17
CA SER A 138 0.65 1.06 -38.41
C SER A 138 2.18 1.02 -38.37
N PRO A 139 2.87 2.17 -38.28
CA PRO A 139 4.28 2.21 -37.90
C PRO A 139 4.56 1.62 -36.51
N ARG A 140 3.57 1.70 -35.60
CA ARG A 140 3.65 1.09 -34.26
C ARG A 140 3.43 -0.41 -34.35
N LYS A 141 4.38 -1.19 -33.82
CA LYS A 141 4.31 -2.67 -33.80
C LYS A 141 3.32 -3.23 -32.76
N SER A 142 3.02 -2.46 -31.72
CA SER A 142 2.10 -2.87 -30.65
C SER A 142 1.56 -1.68 -29.85
N TYR A 143 0.54 -1.95 -29.05
CA TYR A 143 0.00 -1.05 -28.02
C TYR A 143 -0.47 -1.86 -26.81
N LEU A 144 -0.75 -1.19 -25.68
CA LEU A 144 -1.38 -1.81 -24.52
C LEU A 144 -2.90 -1.72 -24.65
N LYS A 145 -3.57 -2.85 -24.46
CA LYS A 145 -5.03 -2.95 -24.42
C LYS A 145 -5.44 -3.51 -23.06
N VAL A 146 -6.47 -2.93 -22.47
CA VAL A 146 -7.06 -3.45 -21.24
C VAL A 146 -7.96 -4.65 -21.57
N LYS A 147 -7.75 -5.78 -20.88
CA LYS A 147 -8.70 -6.90 -20.82
C LYS A 147 -9.28 -7.02 -19.42
N LYS A 148 -10.60 -7.28 -19.34
CA LYS A 148 -11.33 -7.44 -18.10
C LYS A 148 -11.82 -8.88 -17.96
N TYR A 149 -11.70 -9.43 -16.77
CA TYR A 149 -12.16 -10.77 -16.42
C TYR A 149 -13.04 -10.66 -15.17
N VAL A 150 -14.35 -10.82 -15.36
CA VAL A 150 -15.33 -10.81 -14.26
C VAL A 150 -15.26 -12.16 -13.54
N ALA A 151 -14.96 -12.17 -12.24
CA ALA A 151 -15.02 -13.39 -11.43
C ALA A 151 -16.46 -13.96 -11.42
N LYS A 152 -16.61 -15.26 -11.65
CA LYS A 152 -17.91 -15.94 -11.66
C LYS A 152 -18.15 -16.80 -10.43
N THR A 153 -17.06 -17.19 -9.77
CA THR A 153 -17.05 -17.95 -8.53
C THR A 153 -16.08 -17.31 -7.53
N GLU A 154 -16.21 -17.66 -6.25
CA GLU A 154 -15.27 -17.20 -5.20
C GLU A 154 -13.82 -17.62 -5.51
N LYS A 155 -13.64 -18.82 -6.11
CA LYS A 155 -12.32 -19.31 -6.52
C LYS A 155 -11.67 -18.41 -7.58
N ASP A 156 -12.47 -17.83 -8.48
CA ASP A 156 -11.95 -16.91 -9.49
C ASP A 156 -11.47 -15.57 -8.89
N ALA A 157 -11.91 -15.24 -7.67
CA ALA A 157 -11.60 -14.01 -6.95
C ALA A 157 -10.42 -14.14 -5.97
N GLN A 158 -9.81 -15.33 -5.84
CA GLN A 158 -8.56 -15.51 -5.11
C GLN A 158 -7.41 -14.89 -5.91
N VAL A 159 -6.70 -13.93 -5.31
CA VAL A 159 -5.57 -13.16 -5.91
C VAL A 159 -4.29 -13.47 -5.16
#